data_AF-A0A132PGZ9-F1
#
_entry.id   AF-A0A132PGZ9-F1
#
_cell.length_a   1.000
_cell.length_b   1.000
_cell.length_c   1.000
_cell.angle_alpha   90.00
_cell.angle_beta   90.00
_cell.angle_gamma   90.00
#
_symmetry.space_group_name_H-M   'P 1'
#
loop_
_entity.id
_entity.type
_entity.pdbx_description
1 polymer ?
#
loop_
_entity_poly.entity_id
_entity_poly.type
_entity_poly.pdbx_seq_one_letter_code
_entity_poly.pdbx_strand_id
1 'polypeptide(L)'
;MTWRAAAGAALVLAAASAAAAALSYPQNQLAGALVRTVADCAAVVTVGLAAVPMLESARYRAELARTAARPLAFSSAVWLLAELVRLIVVAAQAAAVPVQRVGVHTVGEFALHTTVGRSGLVAIVAALAVCVTTLLAPRTAAAIVATIGTAAAGVAARTLAGHLAESPVGGLAVAVHALAAAVWCGVLAALVLTVTHRGQWARVLPRFSQLSLGSVAVLLLAGVLGAVIRLQAPAELWTTGYGRLLAAKVVVTVGLLVLAWRNRAGWLPAARAHRTSASLSTNRSLAELAVMAVAVTFAAALAVTG
;
A
#
# COMPACT_ATOMS: atom_id res chain seq x y z
N MET A 1 -14.91 -10.32 7.00
CA MET A 1 -15.19 -9.40 5.87
C MET A 1 -16.41 -9.93 5.14
N THR A 2 -17.45 -9.12 4.93
CA THR A 2 -18.62 -9.55 4.16
C THR A 2 -18.26 -9.58 2.67
N TRP A 3 -18.84 -10.49 1.90
CA TRP A 3 -18.62 -10.57 0.44
C TRP A 3 -18.85 -9.23 -0.27
N ARG A 4 -19.77 -8.40 0.26
CA ARG A 4 -20.07 -7.05 -0.23
C ARG A 4 -18.88 -6.10 -0.15
N ALA A 5 -18.11 -6.16 0.94
CA ALA A 5 -16.91 -5.32 1.09
C ALA A 5 -15.81 -5.73 0.12
N ALA A 6 -15.65 -7.04 -0.14
CA ALA A 6 -14.71 -7.54 -1.14
C ALA A 6 -15.11 -7.12 -2.56
N ALA A 7 -16.39 -7.25 -2.92
CA ALA A 7 -16.92 -6.81 -4.20
C ALA A 7 -16.78 -5.30 -4.38
N GLY A 8 -17.07 -4.50 -3.34
CA GLY A 8 -16.88 -3.06 -3.35
C GLY A 8 -15.42 -2.65 -3.56
N ALA A 9 -14.48 -3.30 -2.87
CA ALA A 9 -13.05 -3.07 -3.08
C ALA A 9 -12.61 -3.40 -4.50
N ALA A 10 -13.04 -4.55 -5.05
CA ALA A 10 -12.75 -4.94 -6.42
C ALA A 10 -13.28 -3.93 -7.45
N LEU A 11 -14.51 -3.43 -7.24
CA LEU A 11 -15.11 -2.41 -8.10
C LEU A 11 -14.32 -1.09 -8.06
N VAL A 12 -13.92 -0.63 -6.87
CA VAL A 12 -13.11 0.58 -6.71
C VAL A 12 -11.77 0.44 -7.42
N LEU A 13 -11.09 -0.69 -7.24
CA LEU A 13 -9.80 -0.95 -7.90
C LEU A 13 -9.96 -1.00 -9.43
N ALA A 14 -10.97 -1.69 -9.94
CA ALA A 14 -11.24 -1.75 -11.38
C ALA A 14 -11.53 -0.37 -11.98
N ALA A 15 -12.39 0.42 -11.33
CA ALA A 15 -12.70 1.78 -11.76
C ALA A 15 -11.47 2.70 -11.71
N ALA A 16 -10.66 2.61 -10.64
CA ALA A 16 -9.44 3.38 -10.50
C ALA A 16 -8.40 2.99 -11.55
N SER A 17 -8.24 1.70 -11.86
CA SER A 17 -7.33 1.24 -12.92
C SER A 17 -7.78 1.72 -14.31
N ALA A 18 -9.09 1.70 -14.60
CA ALA A 18 -9.64 2.25 -15.84
C ALA A 18 -9.41 3.76 -15.96
N ALA A 19 -9.65 4.52 -14.88
CA ALA A 19 -9.37 5.95 -14.84
C ALA A 19 -7.86 6.24 -15.03
N ALA A 20 -6.99 5.47 -14.38
CA ALA A 20 -5.55 5.61 -14.54
C ALA A 20 -5.07 5.33 -15.97
N ALA A 21 -5.61 4.29 -16.61
CA ALA A 21 -5.36 3.98 -18.01
C ALA A 21 -5.78 5.12 -18.96
N ALA A 22 -6.96 5.72 -18.72
CA ALA A 22 -7.44 6.86 -19.51
C ALA A 22 -6.57 8.10 -19.33
N LEU A 23 -6.19 8.43 -18.10
CA LEU A 23 -5.34 9.58 -17.79
C LEU A 23 -3.93 9.45 -18.38
N SER A 24 -3.38 8.22 -18.39
CA SER A 24 -2.04 7.91 -18.89
C SER A 24 -1.98 7.60 -20.38
N TYR A 25 -3.02 7.90 -21.17
CA TYR A 25 -2.97 7.77 -22.62
C TYR A 25 -1.87 8.69 -23.23
N PRO A 26 -1.07 8.21 -24.22
CA PRO A 26 -1.18 6.93 -24.94
C PRO A 26 -0.40 5.76 -24.34
N GLN A 27 0.35 5.94 -23.24
CA GLN A 27 1.22 4.88 -22.68
C GLN A 27 0.44 3.63 -22.20
N ASN A 28 -0.81 3.79 -21.74
CA ASN A 28 -1.78 2.78 -21.29
C ASN A 28 -1.24 1.34 -21.06
N GLN A 29 -0.53 1.11 -19.94
CA GLN A 29 -0.01 -0.19 -19.54
C GLN A 29 -0.92 -0.91 -18.54
N LEU A 30 -2.20 -1.12 -18.91
CA LEU A 30 -3.23 -1.62 -18.00
C LEU A 30 -2.85 -2.94 -17.30
N ALA A 31 -2.30 -3.91 -18.03
CA ALA A 31 -1.94 -5.21 -17.46
C ALA A 31 -0.85 -5.09 -16.38
N GLY A 32 0.21 -4.32 -16.64
CA GLY A 32 1.27 -4.06 -15.66
C GLY A 32 0.76 -3.28 -14.45
N ALA A 33 -0.08 -2.27 -14.69
CA ALA A 33 -0.70 -1.46 -13.64
C ALA A 33 -1.62 -2.28 -12.73
N LEU A 34 -2.40 -3.23 -13.28
CA LEU A 34 -3.29 -4.09 -12.49
C LEU A 34 -2.50 -5.03 -11.57
N VAL A 35 -1.51 -5.74 -12.11
CA VAL A 35 -0.67 -6.64 -11.30
C VAL A 35 0.06 -5.85 -10.21
N ARG A 36 0.59 -4.67 -10.55
CA ARG A 36 1.24 -3.78 -9.59
C ARG A 36 0.26 -3.29 -8.51
N THR A 37 -0.96 -2.93 -8.89
CA THR A 37 -2.01 -2.48 -7.95
C THR A 37 -2.35 -3.56 -6.94
N VAL A 38 -2.52 -4.81 -7.38
CA VAL A 38 -2.78 -5.94 -6.48
C VAL A 38 -1.62 -6.16 -5.51
N ALA A 39 -0.38 -6.16 -6.02
CA ALA A 39 0.81 -6.31 -5.19
C ALA A 39 0.95 -5.17 -4.16
N ASP A 40 0.74 -3.92 -4.59
CA ASP A 40 0.82 -2.74 -3.72
C ASP A 40 -0.25 -2.76 -2.64
N CYS A 41 -1.50 -3.06 -2.99
CA CYS A 41 -2.59 -3.15 -2.01
C CYS A 41 -2.34 -4.28 -1.00
N ALA A 42 -1.91 -5.45 -1.46
CA ALA A 42 -1.62 -6.58 -0.57
C ALA A 42 -0.44 -6.29 0.37
N ALA A 43 0.62 -5.65 -0.13
CA ALA A 43 1.76 -5.22 0.68
C ALA A 43 1.35 -4.18 1.74
N VAL A 44 0.58 -3.17 1.34
CA VAL A 44 0.06 -2.12 2.25
C VAL A 44 -0.80 -2.74 3.36
N VAL A 45 -1.73 -3.64 3.02
CA VAL A 45 -2.57 -4.34 4.00
C VAL A 45 -1.72 -5.22 4.93
N THR A 46 -0.68 -5.89 4.39
CA THR A 46 0.25 -6.71 5.18
C THR A 46 1.04 -5.88 6.20
N VAL A 47 1.62 -4.74 5.78
CA VAL A 47 2.29 -3.79 6.69
C VAL A 47 1.34 -3.34 7.80
N GLY A 48 0.11 -2.97 7.42
CA GLY A 48 -0.94 -2.57 8.34
C GLY A 48 -1.29 -3.62 9.39
N LEU A 49 -1.53 -4.86 8.95
CA LEU A 49 -1.90 -5.98 9.82
C LEU A 49 -0.75 -6.41 10.74
N ALA A 50 0.50 -6.29 10.28
CA ALA A 50 1.67 -6.49 11.12
C ALA A 50 1.79 -5.39 12.19
N ALA A 51 1.46 -4.14 11.84
CA ALA A 51 1.61 -2.99 12.72
C ALA A 51 0.44 -2.78 13.70
N VAL A 52 -0.79 -3.19 13.36
CA VAL A 52 -2.00 -2.89 14.15
C VAL A 52 -1.93 -3.33 15.63
N PRO A 53 -1.29 -4.45 16.02
CA PRO A 53 -1.15 -4.82 17.43
C PRO A 53 -0.34 -3.81 18.25
N MET A 54 0.52 -3.00 17.62
CA MET A 54 1.29 -1.94 18.30
C MET A 54 0.43 -0.75 18.72
N LEU A 55 -0.80 -0.62 18.17
CA LEU A 55 -1.75 0.39 18.63
C LEU A 55 -2.42 0.03 19.97
N GLU A 56 -2.33 -1.23 20.40
CA GLU A 56 -2.87 -1.65 21.69
C GLU A 56 -1.80 -1.63 22.80
N SER A 57 -2.29 -1.53 24.05
CA SER A 57 -1.43 -1.68 25.22
C SER A 57 -0.91 -3.13 25.33
N ALA A 58 0.14 -3.35 26.13
CA ALA A 58 0.71 -4.69 26.34
C ALA A 58 -0.34 -5.74 26.73
N ARG A 59 -1.38 -5.33 27.48
CA ARG A 59 -2.50 -6.17 27.93
C ARG A 59 -3.34 -6.74 26.76
N TYR A 60 -3.65 -5.93 25.75
CA TYR A 60 -4.55 -6.32 24.63
C TYR A 60 -3.82 -6.66 23.33
N ARG A 61 -2.52 -6.38 23.27
CA ARG A 61 -1.67 -6.61 22.08
C ARG A 61 -1.71 -8.06 21.60
N ALA A 62 -1.61 -9.03 22.51
CA ALA A 62 -1.62 -10.45 22.15
C ALA A 62 -2.96 -10.91 21.57
N GLU A 63 -4.06 -10.36 22.09
CA GLU A 63 -5.41 -10.62 21.56
C GLU A 63 -5.56 -10.07 20.14
N LEU A 64 -5.19 -8.80 19.94
CA LEU A 64 -5.26 -8.17 18.62
C LEU A 64 -4.32 -8.85 17.60
N ALA A 65 -3.13 -9.28 18.03
CA ALA A 65 -2.22 -10.06 17.20
C ALA A 65 -2.79 -11.43 16.78
N ARG A 66 -3.59 -12.09 17.64
CA ARG A 66 -4.29 -13.33 17.28
C ARG A 66 -5.39 -13.07 16.24
N THR A 67 -6.18 -12.01 16.44
CA THR A 67 -7.22 -11.62 15.48
C THR A 67 -6.64 -11.21 14.12
N ALA A 68 -5.48 -10.54 14.12
CA ALA A 68 -4.78 -10.13 12.91
C ALA A 68 -4.06 -11.28 12.18
N ALA A 69 -3.78 -12.42 12.83
CA ALA A 69 -2.93 -13.47 12.25
C ALA A 69 -3.49 -14.08 10.96
N ARG A 70 -4.78 -14.43 10.94
CA ARG A 70 -5.43 -14.99 9.74
C ARG A 70 -5.43 -14.01 8.55
N PRO A 71 -5.93 -12.77 8.70
CA PRO A 71 -5.88 -11.81 7.60
C PRO A 71 -4.44 -11.45 7.20
N LEU A 72 -3.49 -11.41 8.15
CA LEU A 72 -2.08 -11.14 7.85
C LEU A 72 -1.46 -12.24 6.99
N ALA A 73 -1.66 -13.52 7.36
CA ALA A 73 -1.17 -14.65 6.58
C ALA A 73 -1.78 -14.65 5.16
N PHE A 74 -3.08 -14.39 5.07
CA PHE A 74 -3.77 -14.28 3.78
C PHE A 74 -3.22 -13.12 2.93
N SER A 75 -3.08 -11.92 3.50
CA SER A 75 -2.58 -10.76 2.75
C SER A 75 -1.12 -10.94 2.33
N SER A 76 -0.27 -11.54 3.17
CA SER A 76 1.11 -11.84 2.82
C SER A 76 1.23 -12.91 1.73
N ALA A 77 0.34 -13.90 1.72
CA ALA A 77 0.29 -14.89 0.65
C ALA A 77 -0.17 -14.27 -0.68
N VAL A 78 -1.19 -13.41 -0.65
CA VAL A 78 -1.62 -12.65 -1.83
C VAL A 78 -0.49 -11.73 -2.32
N TRP A 79 0.21 -11.04 -1.42
CA TRP A 79 1.36 -10.22 -1.77
C TRP A 79 2.47 -11.05 -2.43
N LEU A 80 2.83 -12.20 -1.85
CA LEU A 80 3.81 -13.13 -2.41
C LEU A 80 3.43 -13.58 -3.83
N LEU A 81 2.20 -14.06 -4.02
CA LEU A 81 1.72 -14.51 -5.32
C LEU A 81 1.69 -13.37 -6.35
N ALA A 82 1.25 -12.17 -5.94
CA ALA A 82 1.23 -11.01 -6.81
C ALA A 82 2.64 -10.58 -7.23
N GLU A 83 3.63 -10.64 -6.34
CA GLU A 83 5.03 -10.34 -6.67
C GLU A 83 5.66 -11.39 -7.59
N LEU A 84 5.34 -12.67 -7.41
CA LEU A 84 5.79 -13.73 -8.32
C LEU A 84 5.23 -13.52 -9.74
N VAL A 85 3.93 -13.25 -9.86
CA VAL A 85 3.28 -12.93 -11.14
C VAL A 85 3.92 -11.67 -11.74
N ARG A 86 4.14 -10.63 -10.94
CA ARG A 86 4.78 -9.39 -11.40
C ARG A 86 6.18 -9.64 -11.93
N LEU A 87 7.01 -10.44 -11.25
CA LEU A 87 8.37 -10.77 -11.69
C LEU A 87 8.35 -11.42 -13.08
N ILE A 88 7.43 -12.36 -13.31
CA ILE A 88 7.27 -13.03 -14.61
C ILE A 88 6.81 -12.05 -15.69
N VAL A 89 5.80 -11.22 -15.40
CA VAL A 89 5.28 -10.23 -16.36
C VAL A 89 6.35 -9.22 -16.75
N VAL A 90 7.09 -8.67 -15.78
CA VAL A 90 8.13 -7.67 -16.06
C VAL A 90 9.32 -8.31 -16.77
N ALA A 91 9.70 -9.55 -16.44
CA ALA A 91 10.73 -10.28 -17.18
C ALA A 91 10.35 -10.50 -18.66
N ALA A 92 9.09 -10.89 -18.92
CA ALA A 92 8.58 -11.07 -20.28
C ALA A 92 8.58 -9.74 -21.07
N GLN A 93 8.16 -8.65 -20.42
CA GLN A 93 8.21 -7.29 -20.99
C GLN A 93 9.64 -6.86 -21.31
N ALA A 94 10.59 -7.05 -20.38
CA ALA A 94 11.99 -6.72 -20.57
C ALA A 94 12.64 -7.53 -21.71
N ALA A 95 12.22 -8.79 -21.89
CA ALA A 95 12.67 -9.65 -22.98
C ALA A 95 11.87 -9.45 -24.29
N ALA A 96 10.87 -8.55 -24.32
CA ALA A 96 9.99 -8.29 -25.45
C ALA A 96 9.29 -9.56 -26.01
N VAL A 97 8.93 -10.50 -25.13
CA VAL A 97 8.22 -11.74 -25.49
C VAL A 97 6.85 -11.82 -24.81
N PRO A 98 5.87 -12.54 -25.40
CA PRO A 98 4.62 -12.85 -24.71
C PRO A 98 4.88 -13.60 -23.39
N VAL A 99 4.08 -13.32 -22.36
CA VAL A 99 4.18 -13.96 -21.03
C VAL A 99 4.10 -15.50 -21.13
N GLN A 100 3.35 -16.04 -22.09
CA GLN A 100 3.20 -17.48 -22.32
C GLN A 100 4.47 -18.14 -22.87
N ARG A 101 5.40 -17.35 -23.41
CA ARG A 101 6.65 -17.83 -24.04
C ARG A 101 7.89 -17.52 -23.20
N VAL A 102 7.75 -16.84 -22.06
CA VAL A 102 8.90 -16.52 -21.22
C VAL A 102 9.39 -17.79 -20.51
N GLY A 103 10.66 -18.14 -20.74
CA GLY A 103 11.28 -19.30 -20.13
C GLY A 103 11.75 -19.02 -18.69
N VAL A 104 11.87 -20.07 -17.88
CA VAL A 104 12.42 -19.98 -16.51
C VAL A 104 13.82 -19.39 -16.50
N HIS A 105 14.65 -19.71 -17.51
CA HIS A 105 15.98 -19.14 -17.66
C HIS A 105 15.93 -17.61 -17.82
N THR A 106 15.06 -17.08 -18.68
CA THR A 106 14.88 -15.63 -18.88
C THR A 106 14.41 -14.94 -17.61
N VAL A 107 13.48 -15.55 -16.87
CA VAL A 107 13.02 -15.02 -15.59
C VAL A 107 14.16 -15.02 -14.56
N GLY A 108 14.96 -16.08 -14.50
CA GLY A 108 16.12 -16.18 -13.61
C GLY A 108 17.19 -15.12 -13.93
N GLU A 109 17.55 -14.98 -15.20
CA GLU A 109 18.47 -13.95 -15.68
C GLU A 109 17.98 -12.55 -15.32
N PHE A 110 16.71 -12.24 -15.60
CA PHE A 110 16.11 -10.97 -15.22
C PHE A 110 16.16 -10.76 -13.70
N ALA A 111 15.78 -11.76 -12.92
CA ALA A 111 15.67 -11.68 -11.47
C ALA A 111 17.03 -11.46 -10.78
N LEU A 112 18.09 -12.07 -11.29
CA LEU A 112 19.42 -12.06 -10.68
C LEU A 112 20.33 -10.94 -11.22
N HIS A 113 20.22 -10.60 -12.50
CA HIS A 113 21.14 -9.68 -13.16
C HIS A 113 20.59 -8.27 -13.38
N THR A 114 19.31 -8.01 -13.09
CA THR A 114 18.74 -6.66 -13.16
C THR A 114 18.43 -6.09 -11.78
N THR A 115 18.60 -4.79 -11.59
CA THR A 115 18.22 -4.10 -10.35
C THR A 115 16.73 -4.24 -10.05
N VAL A 116 15.88 -4.16 -11.08
CA VAL A 116 14.43 -4.35 -10.96
C VAL A 116 14.09 -5.77 -10.51
N GLY A 117 14.72 -6.78 -11.12
CA GLY A 117 14.57 -8.18 -10.73
C GLY A 117 14.98 -8.44 -9.28
N ARG A 118 16.17 -7.99 -8.88
CA ARG A 118 16.70 -8.16 -7.51
C ARG A 118 15.82 -7.49 -6.46
N SER A 119 15.31 -6.29 -6.75
CA SER A 119 14.37 -5.61 -5.85
C SER A 119 13.05 -6.38 -5.69
N GLY A 120 12.58 -7.02 -6.77
CA GLY A 120 11.43 -7.90 -6.75
C GLY A 120 11.67 -9.15 -5.89
N LEU A 121 12.86 -9.76 -6.01
CA LEU A 121 13.25 -10.88 -5.16
C LEU A 121 13.26 -10.51 -3.68
N VAL A 122 13.74 -9.32 -3.31
CA VAL A 122 13.68 -8.84 -1.91
C VAL A 122 12.21 -8.74 -1.44
N ALA A 123 11.31 -8.22 -2.27
CA ALA A 123 9.88 -8.15 -1.94
C ALA A 123 9.25 -9.55 -1.79
N ILE A 124 9.60 -10.51 -2.66
CA ILE A 124 9.16 -11.91 -2.59
C ILE A 124 9.64 -12.56 -1.29
N VAL A 125 10.93 -12.42 -0.96
CA VAL A 125 11.51 -12.97 0.27
C VAL A 125 10.87 -12.33 1.50
N ALA A 126 10.64 -11.02 1.49
CA ALA A 126 9.95 -10.33 2.58
C ALA A 126 8.50 -10.83 2.76
N ALA A 127 7.74 -10.96 1.67
CA ALA A 127 6.37 -11.47 1.72
C ALA A 127 6.30 -12.91 2.25
N LEU A 128 7.21 -13.77 1.77
CA LEU A 128 7.35 -15.14 2.27
C LEU A 128 7.72 -15.17 3.75
N ALA A 129 8.73 -14.39 4.16
CA ALA A 129 9.17 -14.32 5.54
C ALA A 129 8.05 -13.85 6.47
N VAL A 130 7.28 -12.83 6.08
CA VAL A 130 6.11 -12.38 6.86
C VAL A 130 5.04 -13.47 6.95
N CYS A 131 4.78 -14.20 5.86
CA CYS A 131 3.83 -15.31 5.86
C CYS A 131 4.27 -16.42 6.84
N VAL A 132 5.53 -16.85 6.73
CA VAL A 132 6.13 -17.89 7.58
C VAL A 132 6.15 -17.46 9.05
N THR A 133 6.61 -16.24 9.37
CA THR A 133 6.63 -15.75 10.76
C THR A 133 5.23 -15.66 11.34
N THR A 134 4.24 -15.25 10.56
CA THR A 134 2.83 -15.17 11.01
C THR A 134 2.25 -16.54 11.38
N LEU A 135 2.66 -17.59 10.65
CA LEU A 135 2.18 -18.95 10.86
C LEU A 135 2.94 -19.68 11.97
N LEU A 136 4.26 -19.47 12.08
CA LEU A 136 5.13 -20.31 12.90
C LEU A 136 5.70 -19.60 14.14
N ALA A 137 5.88 -18.28 14.11
CA ALA A 137 6.60 -17.57 15.18
C ALA A 137 5.70 -17.30 16.40
N PRO A 138 6.28 -17.24 17.61
CA PRO A 138 5.58 -16.78 18.79
C PRO A 138 5.19 -15.30 18.65
N ARG A 139 4.04 -14.92 19.19
CA ARG A 139 3.47 -13.55 19.05
C ARG A 139 4.06 -12.56 20.06
N THR A 140 5.39 -12.54 20.20
CA THR A 140 6.10 -11.61 21.08
C THR A 140 6.16 -10.22 20.45
N ALA A 141 6.42 -9.19 21.27
CA ALA A 141 6.60 -7.83 20.75
C ALA A 141 7.78 -7.74 19.77
N ALA A 142 8.88 -8.45 20.04
CA ALA A 142 10.04 -8.51 19.16
C ALA A 142 9.70 -9.15 17.80
N ALA A 143 8.95 -10.27 17.79
CA ALA A 143 8.52 -10.90 16.54
C ALA A 143 7.59 -10.00 15.72
N ILE A 144 6.72 -9.23 16.38
CA ILE A 144 5.86 -8.24 15.71
C ILE A 144 6.71 -7.14 15.07
N VAL A 145 7.65 -6.54 15.81
CA VAL A 145 8.54 -5.49 15.29
C VAL A 145 9.38 -6.01 14.12
N ALA A 146 9.94 -7.22 14.23
CA ALA A 146 10.67 -7.85 13.14
C ALA A 146 9.78 -8.05 11.90
N THR A 147 8.54 -8.50 12.08
CA THR A 147 7.58 -8.69 10.97
C THR A 147 7.23 -7.36 10.29
N ILE A 148 7.05 -6.28 11.07
CA ILE A 148 6.85 -4.92 10.54
C ILE A 148 8.07 -4.49 9.72
N GLY A 149 9.28 -4.67 10.27
CA GLY A 149 10.53 -4.33 9.58
C GLY A 149 10.71 -5.10 8.28
N THR A 150 10.45 -6.40 8.27
CA THR A 150 10.50 -7.24 7.06
C THR A 150 9.49 -6.78 6.01
N ALA A 151 8.23 -6.52 6.40
CA ALA A 151 7.22 -6.02 5.48
C ALA A 151 7.61 -4.65 4.89
N ALA A 152 8.11 -3.74 5.74
CA ALA A 152 8.60 -2.43 5.32
C ALA A 152 9.80 -2.55 4.35
N ALA A 153 10.75 -3.44 4.62
CA ALA A 153 11.89 -3.68 3.73
C ALA A 153 11.44 -4.15 2.34
N GLY A 154 10.46 -5.06 2.27
CA GLY A 154 9.89 -5.52 1.00
C GLY A 154 9.19 -4.40 0.21
N VAL A 155 8.45 -3.51 0.89
CA VAL A 155 7.83 -2.33 0.26
C VAL A 155 8.90 -1.36 -0.26
N ALA A 156 9.90 -1.04 0.57
CA ALA A 156 10.96 -0.09 0.25
C ALA A 156 11.88 -0.58 -0.87
N ALA A 157 12.19 -1.89 -0.91
CA ALA A 157 13.05 -2.46 -1.94
C ALA A 157 12.52 -2.17 -3.35
N ARG A 158 11.19 -2.30 -3.57
CA ARG A 158 10.57 -2.06 -4.88
C ARG A 158 10.65 -0.61 -5.33
N THR A 159 10.60 0.33 -4.40
CA THR A 159 10.65 1.77 -4.71
C THR A 159 12.06 2.25 -5.01
N LEU A 160 13.07 1.50 -4.57
CA LEU A 160 14.48 1.77 -4.85
C LEU A 160 14.94 1.18 -6.19
N ALA A 161 14.02 0.57 -6.96
CA ALA A 161 14.28 0.12 -8.32
C ALA A 161 13.42 0.93 -9.32
N GLY A 162 14.09 1.57 -10.28
CA GLY A 162 13.46 2.37 -11.33
C GLY A 162 14.32 3.58 -11.70
N HIS A 163 13.89 4.39 -12.68
CA HIS A 163 14.63 5.60 -13.10
C HIS A 163 14.87 6.60 -11.96
N LEU A 164 13.97 6.66 -10.98
CA LEU A 164 14.19 7.49 -9.79
C LEU A 164 15.31 6.97 -8.88
N ALA A 165 15.76 5.73 -9.03
CA ALA A 165 16.95 5.22 -8.35
C ALA A 165 18.26 5.79 -8.95
N GLU A 166 18.20 6.41 -10.13
CA GLU A 166 19.33 7.17 -10.69
C GLU A 166 19.66 8.40 -9.82
N SER A 167 18.67 8.88 -9.04
CA SER A 167 18.89 9.83 -7.95
C SER A 167 18.72 9.15 -6.59
N PRO A 168 19.78 9.01 -5.77
CA PRO A 168 19.66 8.44 -4.42
C PRO A 168 18.58 9.12 -3.57
N VAL A 169 18.44 10.44 -3.72
CA VAL A 169 17.42 11.24 -3.02
C VAL A 169 16.02 10.95 -3.56
N GLY A 170 15.86 10.82 -4.89
CA GLY A 170 14.59 10.46 -5.52
C GLY A 170 14.09 9.09 -5.08
N GLY A 171 14.94 8.06 -5.15
CA GLY A 171 14.63 6.72 -4.69
C GLY A 171 14.23 6.68 -3.21
N LEU A 172 14.99 7.36 -2.35
CA LEU A 172 14.66 7.45 -0.92
C LEU A 172 13.32 8.18 -0.68
N ALA A 173 13.06 9.26 -1.39
CA ALA A 173 11.80 10.00 -1.28
C ALA A 173 10.60 9.10 -1.64
N VAL A 174 10.69 8.33 -2.74
CA VAL A 174 9.61 7.40 -3.12
C VAL A 174 9.46 6.28 -2.08
N ALA A 175 10.56 5.74 -1.55
CA ALA A 175 10.51 4.71 -0.51
C ALA A 175 9.85 5.22 0.76
N VAL A 176 10.24 6.40 1.25
CA VAL A 176 9.66 7.03 2.44
C VAL A 176 8.18 7.36 2.21
N HIS A 177 7.82 7.88 1.04
CA HIS A 177 6.43 8.14 0.67
C HIS A 177 5.59 6.84 0.69
N ALA A 178 6.09 5.77 0.08
CA ALA A 178 5.40 4.48 0.02
C ALA A 178 5.25 3.83 1.40
N LEU A 179 6.28 3.91 2.25
CA LEU A 179 6.21 3.40 3.62
C LEU A 179 5.20 4.19 4.47
N ALA A 180 5.21 5.52 4.36
CA ALA A 180 4.26 6.36 5.06
C ALA A 180 2.81 6.08 4.61
N ALA A 181 2.60 5.88 3.30
CA ALA A 181 1.31 5.46 2.75
C ALA A 181 0.92 4.06 3.25
N ALA A 182 1.85 3.11 3.28
CA ALA A 182 1.60 1.75 3.76
C ALA A 182 1.19 1.72 5.23
N VAL A 183 1.84 2.53 6.07
CA VAL A 183 1.46 2.66 7.49
C VAL A 183 0.07 3.29 7.63
N TRP A 184 -0.19 4.41 6.94
CA TRP A 184 -1.48 5.11 7.07
C TRP A 184 -2.65 4.27 6.54
N CYS A 185 -2.59 3.87 5.27
CA CYS A 185 -3.66 3.13 4.61
C CYS A 185 -3.77 1.70 5.18
N GLY A 186 -2.63 1.05 5.39
CA GLY A 186 -2.58 -0.33 5.85
C GLY A 186 -3.14 -0.47 7.26
N VAL A 187 -2.75 0.40 8.20
CA VAL A 187 -3.25 0.29 9.58
C VAL A 187 -4.75 0.57 9.63
N LEU A 188 -5.29 1.49 8.82
CA LEU A 188 -6.74 1.69 8.73
C LEU A 188 -7.45 0.44 8.19
N ALA A 189 -6.89 -0.20 7.16
CA ALA A 189 -7.42 -1.45 6.63
C ALA A 189 -7.38 -2.56 7.70
N ALA A 190 -6.28 -2.67 8.43
CA ALA A 190 -6.13 -3.61 9.51
C ALA A 190 -7.16 -3.39 10.63
N LEU A 191 -7.45 -2.12 10.99
CA LEU A 191 -8.49 -1.80 11.96
C LEU A 191 -9.87 -2.27 11.48
N VAL A 192 -10.23 -2.02 10.22
CA VAL A 192 -11.49 -2.51 9.64
C VAL A 192 -11.59 -4.04 9.64
N LEU A 193 -10.47 -4.73 9.45
CA LEU A 193 -10.42 -6.19 9.39
C LEU A 193 -10.42 -6.86 10.77
N THR A 194 -9.95 -6.17 11.81
CA THR A 194 -9.66 -6.79 13.13
C THR A 194 -10.52 -6.23 14.27
N VAL A 195 -10.97 -4.98 14.19
CA VAL A 195 -11.71 -4.31 15.27
C VAL A 195 -13.21 -4.49 15.09
N THR A 196 -13.86 -5.07 16.09
CA THR A 196 -15.27 -5.49 15.97
C THR A 196 -16.24 -4.72 16.85
N HIS A 197 -15.78 -4.10 17.94
CA HIS A 197 -16.67 -3.48 18.92
C HIS A 197 -16.28 -2.05 19.31
N ARG A 198 -17.25 -1.30 19.81
CA ARG A 198 -17.14 0.14 20.12
C ARG A 198 -15.99 0.47 21.08
N GLY A 199 -15.75 -0.39 22.06
CA GLY A 199 -14.73 -0.21 23.09
C GLY A 199 -13.31 -0.28 22.53
N GLN A 200 -13.02 -1.26 21.66
CA GLN A 200 -11.74 -1.33 20.94
C GLN A 200 -11.54 -0.10 20.06
N TRP A 201 -12.54 0.29 19.26
CA TRP A 201 -12.46 1.51 18.43
C TRP A 201 -12.09 2.75 19.24
N ALA A 202 -12.72 2.95 20.40
CA ALA A 202 -12.41 4.07 21.29
C ALA A 202 -10.95 4.08 21.80
N ARG A 203 -10.31 2.91 21.95
CA ARG A 203 -8.91 2.77 22.39
C ARG A 203 -7.89 2.96 21.27
N VAL A 204 -8.14 2.36 20.10
CA VAL A 204 -7.15 2.32 19.00
C VAL A 204 -7.24 3.53 18.08
N LEU A 205 -8.45 4.09 17.86
CA LEU A 205 -8.65 5.21 16.95
C LEU A 205 -7.86 6.47 17.35
N PRO A 206 -7.72 6.85 18.63
CA PRO A 206 -6.86 7.95 19.04
C PRO A 206 -5.40 7.78 18.65
N ARG A 207 -4.85 6.57 18.80
CA ARG A 207 -3.45 6.27 18.46
C ARG A 207 -3.26 6.19 16.95
N PHE A 208 -4.19 5.58 16.23
CA PHE A 208 -4.22 5.60 14.77
C PHE A 208 -4.26 7.04 14.25
N SER A 209 -5.10 7.92 14.81
CA SER A 209 -5.17 9.31 14.37
C SER A 209 -3.85 10.05 14.56
N GLN A 210 -3.10 9.80 15.65
CA GLN A 210 -1.77 10.40 15.83
C GLN A 210 -0.74 9.84 14.83
N LEU A 211 -0.73 8.52 14.65
CA LEU A 211 0.13 7.85 13.67
C LEU A 211 -0.15 8.38 12.25
N SER A 212 -1.42 8.46 11.87
CA SER A 212 -1.89 8.95 10.57
C SER A 212 -1.40 10.37 10.28
N LEU A 213 -1.39 11.27 11.25
CA LEU A 213 -0.89 12.64 11.03
C LEU A 213 0.60 12.68 10.71
N GLY A 214 1.40 11.91 11.47
CA GLY A 214 2.84 11.78 11.19
C GLY A 214 3.08 11.16 9.81
N SER A 215 2.36 10.07 9.50
CA SER A 215 2.43 9.43 8.19
C SER A 215 2.02 10.38 7.06
N VAL A 216 0.94 11.16 7.22
CA VAL A 216 0.49 12.14 6.22
C VAL A 216 1.55 13.22 6.01
N ALA A 217 2.12 13.78 7.08
CA ALA A 217 3.17 14.80 6.95
C ALA A 217 4.39 14.27 6.17
N VAL A 218 4.89 13.09 6.56
CA VAL A 218 6.02 12.44 5.89
C VAL A 218 5.68 12.11 4.43
N LEU A 219 4.50 11.58 4.17
CA LEU A 219 4.01 11.24 2.83
C LEU A 219 3.96 12.46 1.92
N LEU A 220 3.42 13.58 2.41
CA LEU A 220 3.31 14.82 1.63
C LEU A 220 4.69 15.40 1.33
N LEU A 221 5.58 15.50 2.32
CA LEU A 221 6.94 16.01 2.12
C LEU A 221 7.71 15.16 1.11
N ALA A 222 7.71 13.84 1.29
CA ALA A 222 8.40 12.93 0.39
C ALA A 222 7.75 12.86 -1.00
N GLY A 223 6.42 13.01 -1.08
CA GLY A 223 5.68 13.05 -2.34
C GLY A 223 5.96 14.30 -3.16
N VAL A 224 6.01 15.47 -2.50
CA VAL A 224 6.40 16.74 -3.14
C VAL A 224 7.84 16.66 -3.63
N LEU A 225 8.77 16.17 -2.80
CA LEU A 225 10.16 15.98 -3.19
C LEU A 225 10.29 15.05 -4.41
N GLY A 226 9.60 13.91 -4.40
CA GLY A 226 9.58 12.98 -5.53
C GLY A 226 9.01 13.60 -6.82
N ALA A 227 7.94 14.40 -6.71
CA ALA A 227 7.34 15.09 -7.85
C ALA A 227 8.28 16.16 -8.43
N VAL A 228 8.93 16.95 -7.58
CA VAL A 228 9.90 18.00 -7.99
C VAL A 228 11.13 17.39 -8.66
N ILE A 229 11.61 16.24 -8.18
CA ILE A 229 12.75 15.54 -8.80
C ILE A 229 12.35 14.96 -10.17
N ARG A 230 11.10 14.50 -10.31
CA ARG A 230 10.66 13.81 -11.53
C ARG A 230 10.23 14.76 -12.66
N LEU A 231 9.54 15.85 -12.35
CA LEU A 231 9.02 16.81 -13.32
C LEU A 231 10.09 17.84 -13.68
N GLN A 232 10.34 18.02 -14.98
CA GLN A 232 11.33 19.00 -15.45
C GLN A 232 10.72 20.39 -15.69
N ALA A 233 9.41 20.44 -15.97
CA ALA A 233 8.68 21.69 -16.15
C ALA A 233 7.23 21.59 -15.63
N PRO A 234 6.64 22.67 -15.08
CA PRO A 234 5.24 22.65 -14.62
C PRO A 234 4.24 22.30 -15.72
N ALA A 235 4.56 22.64 -16.98
CA ALA A 235 3.71 22.31 -18.12
C ALA A 235 3.52 20.79 -18.32
N GLU A 236 4.46 19.96 -17.85
CA GLU A 236 4.36 18.50 -17.97
C GLU A 236 3.16 17.92 -17.21
N LEU A 237 2.63 18.64 -16.20
CA LEU A 237 1.46 18.23 -15.41
C LEU A 237 0.19 18.05 -16.23
N TRP A 238 0.05 18.75 -17.36
CA TRP A 238 -1.13 18.63 -18.22
C TRP A 238 -0.82 18.19 -19.64
N THR A 239 0.42 18.36 -20.13
CA THR A 239 0.79 17.92 -21.48
C THR A 239 1.12 16.42 -21.56
N THR A 240 1.52 15.79 -20.45
CA THR A 240 1.96 14.38 -20.44
C THR A 240 0.95 13.45 -19.76
N GLY A 241 0.92 12.18 -20.17
CA GLY A 241 0.11 11.14 -19.50
C GLY A 241 0.50 10.94 -18.04
N TYR A 242 1.80 10.97 -17.75
CA TYR A 242 2.33 10.91 -16.38
C TYR A 242 1.84 12.10 -15.54
N GLY A 243 1.98 13.31 -16.06
CA GLY A 243 1.58 14.54 -15.37
C GLY A 243 0.09 14.59 -15.06
N ARG A 244 -0.78 14.22 -16.01
CA ARG A 244 -2.24 14.19 -15.78
C ARG A 244 -2.62 13.18 -14.70
N LEU A 245 -1.99 12.00 -14.70
CA LEU A 245 -2.20 10.98 -13.68
C LEU A 245 -1.68 11.45 -12.30
N LEU A 246 -0.54 12.13 -12.26
CA LEU A 246 0.01 12.72 -11.05
C LEU A 246 -0.92 13.82 -10.50
N ALA A 247 -1.42 14.71 -11.36
CA ALA A 247 -2.38 15.74 -10.98
C ALA A 247 -3.66 15.13 -10.40
N ALA A 248 -4.19 14.07 -11.02
CA ALA A 248 -5.34 13.34 -10.48
C ALA A 248 -5.03 12.73 -9.09
N LYS A 249 -3.84 12.16 -8.89
CA LYS A 249 -3.39 11.65 -7.58
C LYS A 249 -3.31 12.76 -6.53
N VAL A 250 -2.85 13.96 -6.90
CA VAL A 250 -2.85 15.13 -6.02
C VAL A 250 -4.28 15.52 -5.62
N VAL A 251 -5.22 15.59 -6.57
CA VAL A 251 -6.63 15.89 -6.28
C VAL A 251 -7.24 14.86 -5.32
N VAL A 252 -7.02 13.57 -5.56
CA VAL A 252 -7.47 12.50 -4.65
C VAL A 252 -6.84 12.64 -3.27
N THR A 253 -5.55 13.00 -3.20
CA THR A 253 -4.84 13.22 -1.93
C THR A 253 -5.44 14.40 -1.16
N VAL A 254 -5.74 15.51 -1.82
CA VAL A 254 -6.44 16.65 -1.18
C VAL A 254 -7.81 16.21 -0.63
N GLY A 255 -8.57 15.42 -1.40
CA GLY A 255 -9.82 14.83 -0.92
C GLY A 255 -9.65 13.97 0.33
N LEU A 256 -8.59 13.16 0.40
CA LEU A 256 -8.24 12.37 1.58
C LEU A 256 -7.90 13.25 2.79
N LEU A 257 -7.16 14.34 2.59
CA LEU A 257 -6.84 15.28 3.68
C LEU A 257 -8.10 15.93 4.25
N VAL A 258 -9.04 16.34 3.40
CA VAL A 258 -10.33 16.87 3.82
C VAL A 258 -11.12 15.82 4.61
N LEU A 259 -11.16 14.58 4.13
CA LEU A 259 -11.85 13.48 4.82
C LEU A 259 -11.19 13.17 6.17
N ALA A 260 -9.86 13.07 6.22
CA ALA A 260 -9.09 12.83 7.44
C ALA A 260 -9.30 13.96 8.46
N TRP A 261 -9.33 15.22 8.01
CA TRP A 261 -9.61 16.37 8.86
C TRP A 261 -11.03 16.32 9.45
N ARG A 262 -12.05 16.05 8.62
CA ARG A 262 -13.45 15.88 9.09
C ARG A 262 -13.57 14.73 10.08
N ASN A 263 -12.90 13.61 9.81
CA ASN A 263 -12.84 12.45 10.68
C ASN A 263 -12.18 12.79 12.03
N ARG A 264 -11.08 13.55 12.02
CA ARG A 264 -10.39 13.98 13.23
C ARG A 264 -11.19 15.01 14.04
N ALA A 265 -11.86 15.95 13.39
CA ALA A 265 -12.62 17.00 14.05
C ALA A 265 -13.94 16.48 14.66
N GLY A 266 -14.65 15.59 13.97
CA GLY A 266 -15.96 15.10 14.40
C GLY A 266 -15.97 13.67 14.96
N TRP A 267 -15.48 12.71 14.17
CA TRP A 267 -15.59 11.29 14.50
C TRP A 267 -14.69 10.88 15.67
N LEU A 268 -13.46 11.37 15.72
CA LEU A 268 -12.51 11.01 16.78
C LEU A 268 -12.99 11.41 18.19
N PRO A 269 -13.43 12.65 18.47
CA PRO A 269 -14.00 13.00 19.78
C PRO A 269 -15.24 12.16 20.14
N ALA A 270 -16.13 11.92 19.18
CA ALA A 270 -17.33 11.11 19.40
C ALA A 270 -16.99 9.64 19.72
N ALA A 271 -16.01 9.06 19.04
CA ALA A 271 -15.52 7.71 19.32
C ALA A 271 -14.83 7.60 20.68
N ARG A 272 -14.01 8.60 21.07
CA ARG A 272 -13.39 8.66 22.41
C ARG A 272 -14.43 8.72 23.53
N ALA A 273 -15.52 9.46 23.31
CA ALA A 273 -16.64 9.54 24.24
C ALA A 273 -17.59 8.32 24.18
N HIS A 274 -17.22 7.25 23.46
CA HIS A 274 -18.07 6.06 23.24
C HIS A 274 -19.45 6.34 22.62
N ARG A 275 -19.61 7.48 21.93
CA ARG A 275 -20.86 7.92 21.28
C ARG A 275 -21.01 7.43 19.83
N THR A 276 -20.00 6.75 19.29
CA THR A 276 -20.03 6.20 17.92
C THR A 276 -20.17 4.68 17.97
N SER A 277 -21.10 4.12 17.19
CA SER A 277 -21.22 2.67 17.03
C SER A 277 -20.01 2.08 16.29
N ALA A 278 -19.76 0.77 16.47
CA ALA A 278 -18.72 0.08 15.71
C ALA A 278 -19.02 0.09 14.20
N SER A 279 -20.28 -0.08 13.81
CA SER A 279 -20.71 -0.06 12.40
C SER A 279 -20.44 1.28 11.72
N LEU A 280 -20.72 2.40 12.41
CA LEU A 280 -20.45 3.74 11.87
C LEU A 280 -18.94 4.00 11.72
N SER A 281 -18.15 3.56 12.70
CA SER A 281 -16.68 3.63 12.64
C SER A 281 -16.13 2.82 11.45
N THR A 282 -16.63 1.59 11.27
CA THR A 282 -16.26 0.73 10.13
C THR A 282 -16.68 1.35 8.81
N ASN A 283 -17.90 1.89 8.67
CA ASN A 283 -18.36 2.51 7.43
C ASN A 283 -17.56 3.75 7.04
N ARG A 284 -17.22 4.62 8.01
CA ARG A 284 -16.34 5.78 7.75
C ARG A 284 -14.96 5.35 7.32
N SER A 285 -14.41 4.33 7.96
CA SER A 285 -13.10 3.78 7.62
C SER A 285 -13.11 3.13 6.24
N LEU A 286 -14.17 2.42 5.86
CA LEU A 286 -14.35 1.85 4.52
C LEU A 286 -14.44 2.94 3.44
N ALA A 287 -15.14 4.04 3.70
CA ALA A 287 -15.21 5.17 2.78
C ALA A 287 -13.83 5.82 2.57
N GLU A 288 -13.07 6.02 3.65
CA GLU A 288 -11.70 6.54 3.57
C GLU A 288 -10.77 5.56 2.84
N LEU A 289 -10.87 4.26 3.13
CA LEU A 289 -10.11 3.22 2.44
C LEU A 289 -10.43 3.12 0.95
N ALA A 290 -11.67 3.36 0.54
CA ALA A 290 -12.02 3.37 -0.88
C ALA A 290 -11.26 4.47 -1.62
N VAL A 291 -11.19 5.69 -1.06
CA VAL A 291 -10.43 6.79 -1.66
C VAL A 291 -8.92 6.52 -1.60
N MET A 292 -8.41 5.94 -0.51
CA MET A 292 -7.01 5.50 -0.40
C MET A 292 -6.65 4.45 -1.47
N ALA A 293 -7.55 3.51 -1.74
CA ALA A 293 -7.35 2.50 -2.77
C ALA A 293 -7.22 3.13 -4.17
N VAL A 294 -7.99 4.18 -4.46
CA VAL A 294 -7.81 4.98 -5.70
C VAL A 294 -6.41 5.60 -5.74
N ALA A 295 -5.96 6.24 -4.65
CA ALA A 295 -4.63 6.86 -4.60
C ALA A 295 -3.48 5.84 -4.76
N VAL A 296 -3.60 4.67 -4.14
CA VAL A 296 -2.63 3.56 -4.28
C VAL A 296 -2.64 3.01 -5.71
N THR A 297 -3.81 2.87 -6.33
CA THR A 297 -3.94 2.43 -7.74
C THR A 297 -3.30 3.43 -8.70
N PHE A 298 -3.49 4.73 -8.48
CA PHE A 298 -2.83 5.77 -9.27
C PHE A 298 -1.32 5.76 -9.06
N ALA A 299 -0.84 5.49 -7.84
CA ALA A 299 0.59 5.33 -7.57
C ALA A 299 1.18 4.12 -8.31
N ALA A 300 0.48 2.98 -8.31
CA ALA A 300 0.86 1.78 -9.04
C ALA A 300 0.95 2.05 -10.56
N ALA A 301 -0.04 2.76 -11.12
CA ALA A 301 -0.03 3.16 -12.52
C ALA A 301 1.13 4.13 -12.84
N LEU A 302 1.38 5.14 -12.01
CA LEU A 302 2.50 6.06 -12.17
C LEU A 302 3.86 5.34 -12.26
N ALA A 303 4.04 4.30 -11.45
CA ALA A 303 5.26 3.50 -11.40
C ALA A 303 5.50 2.64 -12.66
N VAL A 304 4.49 2.48 -13.50
CA VAL A 304 4.56 1.70 -14.75
C VAL A 304 4.58 2.62 -15.98
N THR A 305 4.03 3.83 -15.86
CA THR A 305 3.95 4.81 -16.95
C THR A 305 5.19 5.69 -17.12
N GLY A 306 6.09 5.75 -16.13
CA GLY A 306 7.18 6.74 -16.08
C GLY A 306 8.47 6.23 -15.50
#